data_AF-W9SID7-F1
#
_entry.id   AF-W9SID7-F1
#
_cell.length_a   1.000
_cell.length_b   1.000
_cell.length_c   1.000
_cell.angle_alpha   90.00
_cell.angle_beta   90.00
_cell.angle_gamma   90.00
#
_symmetry.space_group_name_H-M   'P 1'
#
loop_
_entity.id
_entity.type
_entity.pdbx_description
1 polymer ?
#
loop_
_entity_poly.entity_id
_entity_poly.type
_entity_poly.pdbx_seq_one_letter_code
_entity_poly.pdbx_strand_id
1 'polypeptide(L)'
;MTPYIVAVVVPLVVTLILRNSKGAKKRGLPVEVGGEPGYAIRNRRFTYTVQSAWDGVSTLAELFEQSCKKYHDKCFLGTRKLISREVEVAEDGRSFEKLNLGEYEWLTYGKTFEAVCNFASGLAHLGHTKEERVAIFADTREEWFLALQSCFRRNVTVVTIYASLGEEALCHSLNEGVMMTHGNVLATLSAVMTIVPDLSSNDVYLAYLPLAHILELAAENVMAAVGSAIGYGSPLTLTDTSNKIKKGTKGDATVLSPTLMTAVPAILDRVREGVLKKVNSKGGLSKTLFDLAYARRLSAVNGSWLGAWGLERILWNFLVFKKVRAILGGHVRFLLSGGAPLSADTQRFINICLGVSIGQGYGLTETCAGGTFSEFDDTSVGRVGAPLPCSFIKEAKKARLEKFEIPAKIKLLSSPWTPESGLVTAALKMKRDVIRKAFSEDLSRLYA
;
A
#
# COMPACT_ATOMS: atom_id res chain seq x y z
N MET A 1 3.99 44.47 37.23
CA MET A 1 4.05 43.09 36.73
C MET A 1 5.42 42.84 36.15
N THR A 2 6.16 41.87 36.69
CA THR A 2 7.58 41.63 36.39
C THR A 2 7.78 41.17 34.94
N PRO A 3 8.79 41.65 34.20
CA PRO A 3 9.03 41.29 32.79
C PRO A 3 9.11 39.77 32.54
N TYR A 4 9.55 39.00 33.54
CA TYR A 4 9.61 37.54 33.50
C TYR A 4 8.22 36.87 33.38
N ILE A 5 7.18 37.46 33.95
CA ILE A 5 5.81 36.93 33.85
C ILE A 5 5.30 37.14 32.43
N VAL A 6 5.56 38.30 31.83
CA VAL A 6 5.19 38.57 30.43
C VAL A 6 5.94 37.66 29.46
N ALA A 7 7.23 37.42 29.70
CA ALA A 7 8.07 36.54 28.88
C ALA A 7 7.65 35.05 28.90
N VAL A 8 7.01 34.59 29.98
CA VAL A 8 6.50 33.20 30.08
C VAL A 8 5.03 33.11 29.68
N VAL A 9 4.20 34.05 30.13
CA VAL A 9 2.74 34.00 29.93
C VAL A 9 2.36 34.36 28.51
N VAL A 10 3.02 35.32 27.85
CA VAL A 10 2.66 35.71 26.47
C VAL A 10 2.92 34.59 25.47
N PRO A 11 4.09 33.92 25.44
CA PRO A 11 4.28 32.76 24.57
C PRO A 11 3.30 31.62 24.90
N LEU A 12 2.96 31.42 26.18
CA LEU A 12 2.07 30.35 26.61
C LEU A 12 0.62 30.62 26.22
N VAL A 13 0.16 31.87 26.30
CA VAL A 13 -1.15 32.33 25.82
C VAL A 13 -1.22 32.32 24.29
N VAL A 14 -0.18 32.80 23.59
CA VAL A 14 -0.09 32.72 22.13
C VAL A 14 -0.10 31.26 21.66
N THR A 15 0.60 30.37 22.38
CA THR A 15 0.59 28.92 22.09
C THR A 15 -0.78 28.30 22.38
N LEU A 16 -1.48 28.71 23.44
CA LEU A 16 -2.85 28.27 23.75
C LEU A 16 -3.86 28.73 22.69
N ILE A 17 -3.74 29.96 22.21
CA ILE A 17 -4.60 30.52 21.14
C ILE A 17 -4.32 29.78 19.81
N LEU A 18 -3.04 29.57 19.45
CA LEU A 18 -2.66 28.77 18.29
C LEU A 18 -3.07 27.29 18.42
N ARG A 19 -3.17 26.75 19.64
CA ARG A 19 -3.58 25.37 19.94
C ARG A 19 -5.10 25.17 19.84
N ASN A 20 -5.91 26.13 20.28
CA ASN A 20 -7.36 26.14 20.07
C ASN A 20 -7.76 26.43 18.61
N SER A 21 -6.84 26.97 17.81
CA SER A 21 -7.04 27.18 16.37
C SER A 21 -6.86 25.92 15.51
N LYS A 22 -6.52 24.74 16.07
CA LYS A 22 -6.57 23.48 15.31
C LYS A 22 -8.02 23.03 15.12
N GLY A 23 -8.79 23.83 14.37
CA GLY A 23 -10.05 23.38 13.80
C GLY A 23 -9.83 22.07 13.04
N ALA A 24 -10.82 21.17 13.07
CA ALA A 24 -10.76 19.93 12.29
C ALA A 24 -10.41 20.27 10.85
N LYS A 25 -9.25 19.80 10.35
CA LYS A 25 -8.81 20.03 8.97
C LYS A 25 -9.90 19.46 8.04
N LYS A 26 -10.71 20.34 7.43
CA LYS A 26 -11.64 19.96 6.36
C LYS A 26 -10.83 19.67 5.09
N ARG A 27 -10.58 18.38 4.82
CA ARG A 27 -9.78 17.88 3.69
C ARG A 27 -10.62 17.53 2.46
N GLY A 28 -11.89 17.19 2.66
CA GLY A 28 -12.90 17.13 1.61
C GLY A 28 -13.70 18.43 1.57
N LEU A 29 -13.96 18.93 0.37
CA LEU A 29 -14.83 20.09 0.17
C LEU A 29 -16.15 19.63 -0.45
N PRO A 30 -17.31 19.99 0.15
CA PRO A 30 -18.58 19.77 -0.51
C PRO A 30 -18.61 20.57 -1.81
N VAL A 31 -19.19 20.00 -2.85
CA VAL A 31 -19.38 20.65 -4.15
C VAL A 31 -20.80 20.41 -4.62
N GLU A 32 -21.40 21.42 -5.22
CA GLU A 32 -22.64 21.25 -5.96
C GLU A 32 -22.33 20.58 -7.30
N VAL A 33 -22.95 19.43 -7.54
CA VAL A 33 -22.90 18.73 -8.82
C VAL A 33 -24.33 18.72 -9.33
N GLY A 34 -24.52 19.19 -10.56
CA GLY A 34 -25.80 19.70 -11.06
C GLY A 34 -27.05 18.90 -10.68
N GLY A 35 -28.03 19.61 -10.11
CA GLY A 35 -29.45 19.28 -10.09
C GLY A 35 -29.93 18.18 -9.14
N GLU A 36 -29.03 17.33 -8.60
CA GLU A 36 -29.43 16.22 -7.73
C GLU A 36 -29.18 16.51 -6.23
N PRO A 37 -30.11 16.15 -5.33
CA PRO A 37 -29.88 16.23 -3.89
C PRO A 37 -28.80 15.24 -3.45
N GLY A 38 -27.68 15.72 -2.89
CA GLY A 38 -26.62 14.85 -2.37
C GLY A 38 -25.40 15.57 -1.77
N TYR A 39 -24.56 14.81 -1.06
CA TYR A 39 -23.28 15.27 -0.47
C TYR A 39 -22.11 14.86 -1.39
N ALA A 40 -21.85 15.63 -2.43
CA ALA A 40 -20.66 15.38 -3.25
C ALA A 40 -19.45 16.06 -2.64
N ILE A 41 -18.34 15.32 -2.52
CA ILE A 41 -17.10 15.80 -1.90
C ILE A 41 -15.96 15.65 -2.89
N ARG A 42 -15.16 16.70 -3.07
CA ARG A 42 -13.89 16.66 -3.82
C ARG A 42 -12.69 16.80 -2.89
N ASN A 43 -11.52 16.39 -3.40
CA ASN A 43 -10.25 16.69 -2.76
C ASN A 43 -10.06 18.21 -2.63
N ARG A 44 -9.65 18.70 -1.45
CA ARG A 44 -9.42 20.13 -1.23
C ARG A 44 -8.28 20.70 -2.06
N ARG A 45 -7.19 19.93 -2.26
CA ARG A 45 -5.95 20.41 -2.91
C ARG A 45 -6.11 20.58 -4.41
N PHE A 46 -7.02 19.84 -5.04
CA PHE A 46 -7.18 19.80 -6.49
C PHE A 46 -8.59 20.27 -6.89
N THR A 47 -8.64 21.22 -7.82
CA THR A 47 -9.89 21.72 -8.44
C THR A 47 -10.19 21.04 -9.78
N TYR A 48 -9.24 20.28 -10.31
CA TYR A 48 -9.33 19.51 -11.55
C TYR A 48 -8.89 18.07 -11.34
N THR A 49 -9.26 17.20 -12.28
CA THR A 49 -8.93 15.78 -12.27
C THR A 49 -7.52 15.56 -12.82
N VAL A 50 -6.72 14.77 -12.10
CA VAL A 50 -5.37 14.40 -12.53
C VAL A 50 -5.49 13.16 -13.40
N GLN A 51 -5.24 13.31 -14.71
CA GLN A 51 -5.26 12.22 -15.68
C GLN A 51 -3.88 11.56 -15.84
N SER A 52 -2.82 12.37 -15.91
CA SER A 52 -1.43 11.91 -15.95
C SER A 52 -0.54 12.89 -15.18
N ALA A 53 0.44 12.36 -14.45
CA ALA A 53 1.55 13.11 -13.85
C ALA A 53 2.76 13.19 -14.81
N TRP A 54 2.71 12.50 -15.95
CA TRP A 54 3.80 12.40 -16.92
C TRP A 54 3.35 12.90 -18.30
N ASP A 55 4.08 13.90 -18.81
CA ASP A 55 3.78 14.53 -20.10
C ASP A 55 4.05 13.58 -21.27
N GLY A 56 3.11 13.48 -22.21
CA GLY A 56 3.23 12.68 -23.42
C GLY A 56 3.15 11.16 -23.20
N VAL A 57 2.76 10.71 -22.00
CA VAL A 57 2.62 9.29 -21.66
C VAL A 57 1.16 8.89 -21.66
N SER A 58 0.83 7.88 -22.48
CA SER A 58 -0.52 7.34 -22.63
C SER A 58 -0.64 5.88 -22.20
N THR A 59 0.49 5.15 -22.14
CA THR A 59 0.54 3.75 -21.72
C THR A 59 1.54 3.48 -20.59
N LEU A 60 1.35 2.37 -19.86
CA LEU A 60 2.34 1.94 -18.86
C LEU A 60 3.68 1.54 -19.50
N ALA A 61 3.65 1.02 -20.73
CA ALA A 61 4.86 0.68 -21.48
C ALA A 61 5.67 1.94 -21.82
N GLU A 62 5.02 3.02 -22.28
CA GLU A 62 5.66 4.31 -22.52
C GLU A 62 6.23 4.91 -21.24
N LEU A 63 5.47 4.86 -20.14
CA LEU A 63 5.93 5.33 -18.83
C LEU A 63 7.20 4.60 -18.40
N PHE A 64 7.19 3.27 -18.51
CA PHE A 64 8.31 2.43 -18.15
C PHE A 64 9.52 2.69 -19.04
N GLU A 65 9.34 2.77 -20.36
CA GLU A 65 10.42 3.09 -21.30
C GLU A 65 11.05 4.46 -21.01
N GLN A 66 10.23 5.49 -20.77
CA GLN A 66 10.72 6.82 -20.40
C GLN A 66 11.54 6.77 -19.10
N SER A 67 11.09 5.98 -18.12
CA SER A 67 11.76 5.82 -16.83
C SER A 67 13.08 5.07 -16.98
N CYS A 68 13.11 4.01 -17.79
CA CYS A 68 14.34 3.27 -18.10
C CYS A 68 15.39 4.12 -18.80
N LYS A 69 14.98 5.02 -19.71
CA LYS A 69 15.90 5.98 -20.35
C LYS A 69 16.45 6.98 -19.34
N LYS A 70 15.61 7.48 -18.44
CA LYS A 70 15.99 8.50 -17.46
C LYS A 70 16.88 7.96 -16.33
N TYR A 71 16.60 6.75 -15.86
CA TYR A 71 17.28 6.15 -14.69
C TYR A 71 18.16 4.96 -15.06
N HIS A 72 18.61 4.89 -16.32
CA HIS A 72 19.29 3.76 -16.94
C HIS A 72 20.29 3.00 -16.05
N ASP A 73 21.18 3.72 -15.37
CA ASP A 73 22.27 3.13 -14.58
C ASP A 73 21.91 2.86 -13.11
N LYS A 74 20.71 3.25 -12.66
CA LYS A 74 20.27 3.01 -11.28
C LYS A 74 19.83 1.56 -11.08
N CYS A 75 20.07 1.02 -9.89
CA CYS A 75 19.49 -0.25 -9.46
C CYS A 75 17.96 -0.17 -9.48
N PHE A 76 17.33 -1.21 -10.01
CA PHE A 76 15.89 -1.30 -10.13
C PHE A 76 15.34 -2.56 -9.49
N LEU A 77 15.51 -3.73 -10.10
CA LEU A 77 14.95 -4.98 -9.59
C LEU A 77 16.00 -5.74 -8.79
N GLY A 78 15.65 -6.13 -7.57
CA GLY A 78 16.53 -6.81 -6.64
C GLY A 78 15.94 -8.14 -6.17
N THR A 79 16.70 -9.22 -6.28
CA THR A 79 16.30 -10.55 -5.78
C THR A 79 17.36 -11.10 -4.82
N ARG A 80 16.93 -11.72 -3.72
CA ARG A 80 17.84 -12.38 -2.77
C ARG A 80 18.45 -13.63 -3.38
N LYS A 81 19.77 -13.78 -3.29
CA LYS A 81 20.45 -15.03 -3.67
C LYS A 81 20.05 -16.17 -2.72
N LEU A 82 19.58 -17.28 -3.24
CA LEU A 82 19.35 -18.49 -2.44
C LEU A 82 20.68 -19.20 -2.16
N ILE A 83 21.05 -19.34 -0.88
CA ILE A 83 22.27 -20.05 -0.45
C ILE A 83 21.96 -21.53 -0.18
N SER A 84 20.96 -21.82 0.64
CA SER A 84 20.55 -23.18 0.97
C SER A 84 19.06 -23.29 1.29
N ARG A 85 18.52 -24.50 1.08
CA ARG A 85 17.18 -24.92 1.49
C ARG A 85 17.33 -26.04 2.51
N GLU A 86 16.62 -25.92 3.62
CA GLU A 86 16.59 -26.92 4.69
C GLU A 86 15.12 -27.25 5.00
N VAL A 87 14.83 -28.52 5.26
CA VAL A 87 13.49 -28.95 5.65
C VAL A 87 13.51 -29.24 7.14
N GLU A 88 12.77 -28.46 7.91
CA GLU A 88 12.54 -28.73 9.33
C GLU A 88 11.22 -29.49 9.47
N VAL A 89 11.26 -30.69 10.06
CA VAL A 89 10.05 -31.44 10.41
C VAL A 89 9.65 -31.04 11.83
N ALA A 90 8.45 -30.50 12.00
CA ALA A 90 7.88 -30.19 13.30
C ALA A 90 7.48 -31.47 14.04
N GLU A 91 7.30 -31.35 15.36
CA GLU A 91 6.92 -32.47 16.24
C GLU A 91 5.60 -33.14 15.84
N ASP A 92 4.75 -32.43 15.09
CA ASP A 92 3.48 -32.93 14.55
C ASP A 92 3.60 -33.59 13.16
N GLY A 93 4.83 -33.80 12.67
CA GLY A 93 5.12 -34.42 11.38
C GLY A 93 5.01 -33.48 10.18
N ARG A 94 4.65 -32.21 10.37
CA ARG A 94 4.62 -31.23 9.26
C ARG A 94 6.03 -30.80 8.87
N SER A 95 6.35 -30.88 7.59
CA SER A 95 7.61 -30.37 7.04
C SER A 95 7.47 -28.90 6.66
N PHE A 96 8.43 -28.08 7.09
CA PHE A 96 8.53 -26.67 6.77
C PHE A 96 9.84 -26.39 6.05
N GLU A 97 9.75 -25.80 4.87
CA GLU A 97 10.92 -25.30 4.15
C GLU A 97 11.48 -24.05 4.84
N LYS A 98 12.77 -24.08 5.13
CA LYS A 98 13.58 -22.97 5.63
C LYS A 98 14.61 -22.58 4.58
N LEU A 99 14.72 -21.27 4.35
CA LEU A 99 15.62 -20.68 3.39
C LEU A 99 16.75 -19.94 4.11
N ASN A 100 17.97 -20.19 3.66
CA ASN A 100 19.10 -19.32 3.91
C ASN A 100 19.31 -18.45 2.66
N LEU A 101 19.10 -17.14 2.83
CA LEU A 101 19.15 -16.16 1.75
C LEU A 101 20.37 -15.25 1.95
N GLY A 102 21.14 -15.03 0.89
CA GLY A 102 22.31 -14.16 0.85
C GLY A 102 21.96 -12.69 0.69
N GLU A 103 22.79 -11.92 0.00
CA GLU A 103 22.52 -10.51 -0.30
C GLU A 103 21.56 -10.36 -1.51
N TYR A 104 21.06 -9.14 -1.72
CA TYR A 104 20.32 -8.79 -2.93
C TYR A 104 21.26 -8.66 -4.14
N GLU A 105 20.93 -9.33 -5.23
CA GLU A 105 21.52 -9.12 -6.54
C GLU A 105 20.58 -8.21 -7.36
N TRP A 106 21.14 -7.21 -8.04
CA TRP A 106 20.38 -6.11 -8.65
C TRP A 106 20.56 -6.05 -10.16
N LEU A 107 19.44 -5.84 -10.86
CA LEU A 107 19.42 -5.34 -12.23
C LEU A 107 19.30 -3.82 -12.23
N THR A 108 19.98 -3.17 -13.17
CA THR A 108 19.77 -1.74 -13.44
C THR A 108 18.55 -1.53 -14.33
N TYR A 109 17.97 -0.33 -14.33
CA TYR A 109 16.87 0.03 -15.24
C TYR A 109 17.18 -0.30 -16.71
N GLY A 110 18.42 -0.06 -17.16
CA GLY A 110 18.88 -0.39 -18.51
C GLY A 110 18.89 -1.89 -18.79
N LYS A 111 19.46 -2.69 -17.89
CA LYS A 111 19.45 -4.16 -18.01
C LYS A 111 18.05 -4.75 -17.93
N THR A 112 17.20 -4.20 -17.07
CA THR A 112 15.79 -4.58 -16.99
C THR A 112 15.07 -4.27 -18.30
N PHE A 113 15.30 -3.10 -18.90
CA PHE A 113 14.70 -2.74 -20.18
C PHE A 113 15.16 -3.66 -21.33
N GLU A 114 16.44 -4.02 -21.35
CA GLU A 114 16.99 -4.99 -22.29
C GLU A 114 16.30 -6.36 -22.12
N ALA A 115 16.18 -6.85 -20.88
CA ALA A 115 15.48 -8.10 -20.59
C ALA A 115 14.00 -8.06 -21.04
N VAL A 116 13.30 -6.94 -20.83
CA VAL A 116 11.94 -6.72 -21.32
C VAL A 116 11.88 -6.75 -22.85
N CYS A 117 12.83 -6.11 -23.54
CA CYS A 117 12.90 -6.14 -25.01
C CYS A 117 13.15 -7.56 -25.54
N ASN A 118 14.05 -8.31 -24.90
CA ASN A 118 14.38 -9.68 -25.27
C ASN A 118 13.18 -10.62 -25.06
N PHE A 119 12.52 -10.52 -23.91
CA PHE A 119 11.32 -11.32 -23.62
C PHE A 119 10.17 -10.98 -24.59
N ALA A 120 9.92 -9.69 -24.85
CA ALA A 120 8.94 -9.26 -25.84
C ALA A 120 9.25 -9.77 -27.27
N SER A 121 10.52 -9.83 -27.63
CA SER A 121 10.96 -10.39 -28.93
C SER A 121 10.77 -11.91 -28.98
N GLY A 122 11.00 -12.61 -27.86
CA GLY A 122 10.70 -14.03 -27.72
C GLY A 122 9.21 -14.34 -27.91
N LEU A 123 8.32 -13.56 -27.29
CA LEU A 123 6.87 -13.69 -27.52
C LEU A 123 6.51 -13.52 -28.99
N ALA A 124 7.07 -12.50 -29.66
CA ALA A 124 6.84 -12.29 -31.09
C ALA A 124 7.35 -13.46 -31.95
N HIS A 125 8.50 -14.04 -31.60
CA HIS A 125 9.06 -15.20 -32.29
C HIS A 125 8.20 -16.47 -32.13
N LEU A 126 7.56 -16.64 -30.96
CA LEU A 126 6.61 -17.73 -30.71
C LEU A 126 5.28 -17.54 -31.46
N GLY A 127 5.09 -16.43 -32.17
CA GLY A 127 3.90 -16.15 -32.97
C GLY A 127 2.84 -15.32 -32.26
N HIS A 128 3.09 -14.82 -31.04
CA HIS A 128 2.11 -13.99 -30.35
C HIS A 128 1.87 -12.65 -31.06
N THR A 129 0.59 -12.35 -31.28
CA THR A 129 0.13 -11.13 -31.95
C THR A 129 -0.44 -10.09 -30.97
N LYS A 130 -0.76 -8.90 -31.47
CA LYS A 130 -1.34 -7.82 -30.65
C LYS A 130 -2.74 -8.23 -30.17
N GLU A 131 -3.13 -7.73 -29.01
CA GLU A 131 -4.46 -7.92 -28.40
C GLU A 131 -4.78 -9.36 -27.96
N GLU A 132 -3.84 -10.30 -28.16
CA GLU A 132 -3.91 -11.61 -27.53
C GLU A 132 -3.78 -11.52 -26.01
N ARG A 133 -4.18 -12.61 -25.34
CA ARG A 133 -4.17 -12.71 -23.88
C ARG A 133 -3.04 -13.62 -23.41
N VAL A 134 -2.31 -13.18 -22.40
CA VAL A 134 -1.30 -13.99 -21.70
C VAL A 134 -1.65 -14.03 -20.22
N ALA A 135 -1.78 -15.23 -19.68
CA ALA A 135 -1.99 -15.44 -18.25
C ALA A 135 -0.66 -15.55 -17.52
N ILE A 136 -0.47 -14.77 -16.46
CA ILE A 136 0.69 -14.88 -15.56
C ILE A 136 0.23 -15.51 -14.25
N PHE A 137 0.66 -16.74 -14.01
CA PHE A 137 0.40 -17.53 -12.82
C PHE A 137 1.72 -17.79 -12.08
N ALA A 138 2.13 -16.83 -11.26
CA ALA A 138 3.38 -16.90 -10.51
C ALA A 138 3.32 -16.01 -9.27
N ASP A 139 4.10 -16.39 -8.25
CA ASP A 139 4.38 -15.51 -7.12
C ASP A 139 5.13 -14.25 -7.57
N THR A 140 5.13 -13.24 -6.70
CA THR A 140 5.84 -11.97 -6.93
C THR A 140 7.33 -12.18 -6.98
N ARG A 141 7.91 -11.77 -8.12
CA ARG A 141 9.33 -11.91 -8.43
C ARG A 141 9.68 -11.01 -9.60
N GLU A 142 10.98 -10.78 -9.78
CA GLU A 142 11.55 -10.01 -10.88
C GLU A 142 10.99 -10.41 -12.25
N GLU A 143 10.95 -11.71 -12.55
CA GLU A 143 10.52 -12.24 -13.84
C GLU A 143 9.04 -11.98 -14.11
N TRP A 144 8.22 -11.87 -13.06
CA TRP A 144 6.81 -11.50 -13.18
C TRP A 144 6.70 -10.08 -13.74
N PHE A 145 7.45 -9.14 -13.17
CA PHE A 145 7.46 -7.73 -13.61
C PHE A 145 8.01 -7.60 -15.04
N LEU A 146 9.09 -8.33 -15.36
CA LEU A 146 9.64 -8.38 -16.72
C LEU A 146 8.59 -8.87 -17.72
N ALA A 147 7.88 -9.96 -17.41
CA ALA A 147 6.84 -10.51 -18.28
C ALA A 147 5.68 -9.51 -18.47
N LEU A 148 5.23 -8.85 -17.39
CA LEU A 148 4.19 -7.83 -17.45
C LEU A 148 4.57 -6.69 -18.42
N GLN A 149 5.73 -6.06 -18.22
CA GLN A 149 6.17 -4.94 -19.06
C GLN A 149 6.40 -5.37 -20.52
N SER A 150 6.85 -6.61 -20.74
CA SER A 150 7.03 -7.18 -22.08
C SER A 150 5.71 -7.35 -22.82
N CYS A 151 4.68 -7.83 -22.13
CA CYS A 151 3.33 -7.94 -22.68
C CYS A 151 2.78 -6.56 -23.03
N PHE A 152 2.91 -5.58 -22.12
CA PHE A 152 2.46 -4.21 -22.38
C PHE A 152 3.16 -3.58 -23.60
N ARG A 153 4.47 -3.78 -23.75
CA ARG A 153 5.24 -3.31 -24.93
C ARG A 153 4.73 -3.92 -26.24
N ARG A 154 4.17 -5.12 -26.20
CA ARG A 154 3.62 -5.83 -27.37
C ARG A 154 2.13 -5.61 -27.59
N ASN A 155 1.49 -4.76 -26.78
CA ASN A 155 0.03 -4.59 -26.77
C ASN A 155 -0.69 -5.93 -26.52
N VAL A 156 -0.15 -6.75 -25.62
CA VAL A 156 -0.74 -8.03 -25.18
C VAL A 156 -1.50 -7.79 -23.88
N THR A 157 -2.72 -8.32 -23.81
CA THR A 157 -3.58 -8.23 -22.62
C THR A 157 -3.11 -9.23 -21.57
N VAL A 158 -2.76 -8.76 -20.38
CA VAL A 158 -2.29 -9.64 -19.30
C VAL A 158 -3.46 -10.03 -18.40
N VAL A 159 -3.61 -11.33 -18.17
CA VAL A 159 -4.52 -11.92 -17.19
C VAL A 159 -3.70 -12.31 -15.96
N THR A 160 -3.86 -11.59 -14.87
CA THR A 160 -3.11 -11.84 -13.64
C THR A 160 -3.81 -12.85 -12.75
N ILE A 161 -3.10 -13.89 -12.31
CA ILE A 161 -3.69 -14.96 -11.52
C ILE A 161 -2.85 -15.19 -10.25
N TYR A 162 -3.51 -15.32 -9.11
CA TYR A 162 -2.85 -15.64 -7.85
C TYR A 162 -2.29 -17.06 -7.89
N ALA A 163 -0.97 -17.21 -7.64
CA ALA A 163 -0.29 -18.49 -7.58
C ALA A 163 -0.82 -19.45 -6.49
N SER A 164 -1.58 -18.92 -5.52
CA SER A 164 -2.20 -19.69 -4.44
C SER A 164 -3.53 -20.34 -4.82
N LEU A 165 -4.05 -20.10 -6.03
CA LEU A 165 -5.31 -20.71 -6.46
C LEU A 165 -5.12 -22.18 -6.81
N GLY A 166 -6.08 -23.01 -6.38
CA GLY A 166 -6.21 -24.39 -6.84
C GLY A 166 -6.68 -24.46 -8.29
N GLU A 167 -6.56 -25.64 -8.90
CA GLU A 167 -6.81 -25.89 -10.32
C GLU A 167 -8.21 -25.42 -10.79
N GLU A 168 -9.27 -25.73 -10.05
CA GLU A 168 -10.64 -25.30 -10.40
C GLU A 168 -10.77 -23.76 -10.44
N ALA A 169 -10.17 -23.08 -9.46
CA ALA A 169 -10.20 -21.63 -9.38
C ALA A 169 -9.32 -20.98 -10.47
N LEU A 170 -8.23 -21.64 -10.86
CA LEU A 170 -7.40 -21.23 -11.99
C LEU A 170 -8.21 -21.28 -13.31
N CYS A 171 -8.86 -22.40 -13.62
CA CYS A 171 -9.70 -22.54 -14.80
C CYS A 171 -10.82 -21.50 -14.86
N HIS A 172 -11.43 -21.19 -13.71
CA HIS A 172 -12.44 -20.14 -13.63
C HIS A 172 -11.86 -18.74 -13.85
N SER A 173 -10.69 -18.45 -13.28
CA SER A 173 -10.02 -17.13 -13.42
C SER A 173 -9.59 -16.81 -14.85
N LEU A 174 -9.39 -17.83 -15.69
CA LEU A 174 -9.11 -17.64 -17.12
C LEU A 174 -10.33 -17.14 -17.90
N ASN A 175 -11.54 -17.33 -17.38
CA ASN A 175 -12.79 -16.98 -18.05
C ASN A 175 -13.45 -15.70 -17.52
N GLU A 176 -13.12 -15.27 -16.29
CA GLU A 176 -13.71 -14.09 -15.64
C GLU A 176 -12.62 -13.12 -15.16
N GLY A 177 -12.71 -11.85 -15.58
CA GLY A 177 -11.76 -10.82 -15.18
C GLY A 177 -12.33 -9.41 -15.28
N VAL A 178 -11.78 -8.49 -14.49
CA VAL A 178 -12.09 -7.06 -14.57
C VAL A 178 -11.14 -6.44 -15.60
N MET A 179 -11.70 -5.90 -16.68
CA MET A 179 -10.90 -5.24 -17.70
C MET A 179 -10.40 -3.89 -17.18
N MET A 180 -9.11 -3.63 -17.36
CA MET A 180 -8.46 -2.40 -16.96
C MET A 180 -7.65 -1.85 -18.13
N THR A 181 -7.80 -0.57 -18.42
CA THR A 181 -6.98 0.09 -19.46
C THR A 181 -5.72 0.68 -18.84
N HIS A 182 -4.68 0.88 -19.66
CA HIS A 182 -3.47 1.60 -19.23
C HIS A 182 -3.79 2.98 -18.65
N GLY A 183 -4.72 3.72 -19.27
CA GLY A 183 -5.13 5.04 -18.80
C GLY A 183 -5.75 5.01 -17.40
N ASN A 184 -6.54 3.97 -17.06
CA ASN A 184 -7.10 3.85 -15.72
C ASN A 184 -5.99 3.67 -14.67
N VAL A 185 -5.01 2.82 -14.96
CA VAL A 185 -3.88 2.58 -14.05
C VAL A 185 -3.04 3.86 -13.94
N LEU A 186 -2.65 4.48 -15.05
CA LEU A 186 -1.90 5.75 -15.07
C LEU A 186 -2.56 6.85 -14.24
N ALA A 187 -3.88 6.98 -14.28
CA ALA A 187 -4.60 7.95 -13.47
C ALA A 187 -4.43 7.68 -11.96
N THR A 188 -4.51 6.42 -11.52
CA THR A 188 -4.22 6.04 -10.13
C THR A 188 -2.77 6.33 -9.76
N LEU A 189 -1.80 5.95 -10.61
CA LEU A 189 -0.37 6.22 -10.38
C LEU A 189 -0.13 7.72 -10.15
N SER A 190 -0.74 8.54 -11.01
CA SER A 190 -0.64 10.00 -10.97
C SER A 190 -1.25 10.58 -9.70
N ALA A 191 -2.34 9.99 -9.20
CA ALA A 191 -2.93 10.39 -7.93
C ALA A 191 -2.01 10.03 -6.74
N VAL A 192 -1.38 8.85 -6.74
CA VAL A 192 -0.46 8.41 -5.69
C VAL A 192 0.76 9.35 -5.58
N MET A 193 1.26 9.85 -6.72
CA MET A 193 2.33 10.87 -6.76
C MET A 193 2.02 12.14 -5.96
N THR A 194 0.74 12.48 -5.79
CA THR A 194 0.32 13.69 -5.04
C THR A 194 0.21 13.47 -3.53
N ILE A 195 0.30 12.23 -3.09
CA ILE A 195 -0.04 11.78 -1.75
C ILE A 195 1.19 11.34 -0.98
N VAL A 196 2.04 10.53 -1.62
CA VAL A 196 3.28 10.05 -1.02
C VAL A 196 4.29 11.20 -1.05
N PRO A 197 4.73 11.71 0.12
CA PRO A 197 5.63 12.85 0.15
C PRO A 197 7.00 12.47 -0.40
N ASP A 198 7.62 13.35 -1.16
CA ASP A 198 9.01 13.26 -1.63
C ASP A 198 9.37 11.90 -2.26
N LEU A 199 8.42 11.31 -2.99
CA LEU A 199 8.64 10.05 -3.69
C LEU A 199 9.70 10.25 -4.78
N SER A 200 10.80 9.50 -4.70
CA SER A 200 11.96 9.74 -5.56
C SER A 200 12.79 8.49 -5.82
N SER A 201 13.73 8.62 -6.75
CA SER A 201 14.72 7.59 -7.05
C SER A 201 15.71 7.24 -5.92
N ASN A 202 15.60 7.89 -4.76
CA ASN A 202 16.36 7.53 -3.55
C ASN A 202 15.61 6.54 -2.67
N ASP A 203 14.35 6.24 -3.00
CA ASP A 203 13.54 5.29 -2.27
C ASP A 203 13.83 3.85 -2.67
N VAL A 204 13.67 2.97 -1.69
CA VAL A 204 13.76 1.52 -1.84
C VAL A 204 12.45 0.93 -1.36
N TYR A 205 11.77 0.23 -2.25
CA TYR A 205 10.48 -0.41 -2.04
C TYR A 205 10.65 -1.91 -1.81
N LEU A 206 9.98 -2.45 -0.79
CA LEU A 206 9.93 -3.90 -0.56
C LEU A 206 8.65 -4.48 -1.17
N ALA A 207 8.79 -5.20 -2.28
CA ALA A 207 7.72 -5.90 -2.96
C ALA A 207 7.56 -7.32 -2.39
N TYR A 208 6.49 -7.55 -1.64
CA TYR A 208 6.22 -8.85 -0.99
C TYR A 208 4.75 -9.23 -1.00
N LEU A 209 3.87 -8.36 -1.50
CA LEU A 209 2.48 -8.73 -1.78
C LEU A 209 2.39 -9.31 -3.20
N PRO A 210 1.34 -10.08 -3.54
CA PRO A 210 1.17 -10.60 -4.89
C PRO A 210 0.99 -9.48 -5.93
N LEU A 211 1.83 -9.41 -6.97
CA LEU A 211 1.66 -8.57 -8.17
C LEU A 211 0.36 -8.83 -8.92
N ALA A 212 -0.23 -10.01 -8.77
CA ALA A 212 -1.57 -10.30 -9.28
C ALA A 212 -2.67 -9.46 -8.58
N HIS A 213 -2.36 -8.84 -7.44
CA HIS A 213 -3.23 -7.92 -6.75
C HIS A 213 -2.96 -6.48 -7.22
N ILE A 214 -4.01 -5.77 -7.63
CA ILE A 214 -3.92 -4.43 -8.22
C ILE A 214 -3.18 -3.40 -7.36
N LEU A 215 -3.28 -3.52 -6.03
CA LEU A 215 -2.52 -2.66 -5.11
C LEU A 215 -1.01 -2.75 -5.33
N GLU A 216 -0.47 -3.96 -5.45
CA GLU A 216 0.96 -4.18 -5.64
C GLU A 216 1.38 -3.79 -7.06
N LEU A 217 0.57 -4.17 -8.07
CA LEU A 217 0.78 -3.77 -9.45
C LEU A 217 0.88 -2.24 -9.58
N ALA A 218 -0.03 -1.49 -8.96
CA ALA A 218 0.01 -0.04 -8.97
C ALA A 218 1.24 0.49 -8.23
N ALA A 219 1.57 -0.06 -7.05
CA ALA A 219 2.72 0.36 -6.27
C ALA A 219 4.03 0.18 -7.04
N GLU A 220 4.29 -0.99 -7.62
CA GLU A 220 5.51 -1.27 -8.38
C GLU A 220 5.62 -0.40 -9.63
N ASN A 221 4.52 -0.16 -10.35
CA ASN A 221 4.55 0.75 -11.51
C ASN A 221 4.81 2.21 -11.09
N VAL A 222 4.30 2.66 -9.94
CA VAL A 222 4.68 3.98 -9.37
C VAL A 222 6.18 4.00 -9.07
N MET A 223 6.73 2.98 -8.41
CA MET A 223 8.16 2.92 -8.07
C MET A 223 9.05 2.92 -9.31
N ALA A 224 8.66 2.16 -10.34
CA ALA A 224 9.34 2.15 -11.63
C ALA A 224 9.32 3.54 -12.29
N ALA A 225 8.19 4.25 -12.22
CA ALA A 225 8.01 5.56 -12.83
C ALA A 225 8.87 6.66 -12.17
N VAL A 226 9.15 6.54 -10.88
CA VAL A 226 9.95 7.54 -10.13
C VAL A 226 11.44 7.20 -10.05
N GLY A 227 11.86 6.05 -10.58
CA GLY A 227 13.26 5.62 -10.57
C GLY A 227 13.70 4.97 -9.26
N SER A 228 12.78 4.48 -8.44
CA SER A 228 13.06 3.81 -7.16
C SER A 228 13.54 2.38 -7.37
N ALA A 229 14.24 1.81 -6.39
CA ALA A 229 14.60 0.39 -6.40
C ALA A 229 13.48 -0.46 -5.78
N ILE A 230 13.25 -1.65 -6.31
CA ILE A 230 12.28 -2.66 -5.86
C ILE A 230 13.05 -3.91 -5.47
N GLY A 231 13.06 -4.23 -4.17
CA GLY A 231 13.55 -5.51 -3.68
C GLY A 231 12.40 -6.49 -3.50
N TYR A 232 12.48 -7.66 -4.11
CA TYR A 232 11.49 -8.72 -3.96
C TYR A 232 11.70 -9.53 -2.68
N GLY A 233 10.59 -9.95 -2.10
CA GLY A 233 10.52 -10.82 -0.92
C GLY A 233 9.17 -11.51 -0.85
N SER A 234 8.84 -12.05 0.33
CA SER A 234 7.54 -12.67 0.57
C SER A 234 7.05 -12.41 2.00
N PRO A 235 5.75 -12.57 2.29
CA PRO A 235 5.25 -12.43 3.65
C PRO A 235 5.89 -13.44 4.63
N LEU A 236 6.41 -14.55 4.09
CA LEU A 236 7.06 -15.62 4.84
C LEU A 236 8.57 -15.42 5.00
N THR A 237 9.16 -14.43 4.32
CA THR A 237 10.59 -14.07 4.40
C THR A 237 10.83 -12.62 4.86
N LEU A 238 9.75 -11.86 5.07
CA LEU A 238 9.75 -10.43 5.42
C LEU A 238 10.68 -10.03 6.59
N THR A 239 10.66 -10.78 7.69
CA THR A 239 11.40 -10.48 8.92
C THR A 239 12.34 -11.63 9.29
N ASP A 240 13.35 -11.38 10.12
CA ASP A 240 14.29 -12.40 10.62
C ASP A 240 13.59 -13.54 11.39
N THR A 241 12.36 -13.30 11.85
CA THR A 241 11.53 -14.28 12.56
C THR A 241 10.47 -14.94 11.70
N SER A 242 10.42 -14.63 10.40
CA SER A 242 9.40 -15.17 9.51
C SER A 242 9.59 -16.68 9.28
N ASN A 243 8.48 -17.39 9.06
CA ASN A 243 8.47 -18.86 9.08
C ASN A 243 9.38 -19.52 8.04
N LYS A 244 9.66 -18.87 6.91
CA LYS A 244 10.47 -19.43 5.84
C LYS A 244 11.95 -19.05 5.95
N ILE A 245 12.34 -18.22 6.90
CA ILE A 245 13.74 -17.86 7.15
C ILE A 245 14.37 -18.86 8.11
N LYS A 246 15.58 -19.33 7.77
CA LYS A 246 16.41 -20.17 8.64
C LYS A 246 16.74 -19.41 9.94
N LYS A 247 16.61 -20.07 11.09
CA LYS A 247 16.90 -19.44 12.38
C LYS A 247 18.35 -18.92 12.41
N GLY A 248 18.51 -17.67 12.83
CA GLY A 248 19.81 -17.00 12.91
C GLY A 248 20.25 -16.30 11.63
N THR A 249 19.47 -16.36 10.54
CA THR A 249 19.73 -15.60 9.30
C THR A 249 18.78 -14.39 9.20
N LYS A 250 19.02 -13.53 8.20
CA LYS A 250 18.30 -12.26 8.03
C LYS A 250 17.16 -12.36 7.02
N GLY A 251 16.01 -11.82 7.38
CA GLY A 251 14.86 -11.63 6.49
C GLY A 251 15.02 -10.45 5.54
N ASP A 252 14.05 -10.27 4.66
CA ASP A 252 14.12 -9.32 3.55
C ASP A 252 14.18 -7.87 4.01
N ALA A 253 13.34 -7.47 4.97
CA ALA A 253 13.32 -6.09 5.44
C ALA A 253 14.64 -5.68 6.11
N THR A 254 15.31 -6.61 6.81
CA THR A 254 16.59 -6.35 7.48
C THR A 254 17.72 -6.15 6.47
N VAL A 255 17.78 -6.95 5.41
CA VAL A 255 18.82 -6.84 4.38
C VAL A 255 18.55 -5.68 3.44
N LEU A 256 17.30 -5.52 2.99
CA LEU A 256 16.92 -4.47 2.04
C LEU A 256 16.91 -3.08 2.66
N SER A 257 16.55 -2.97 3.95
CA SER A 257 16.34 -1.68 4.62
C SER A 257 15.40 -0.73 3.85
N PRO A 258 14.15 -1.13 3.58
CA PRO A 258 13.25 -0.37 2.71
C PRO A 258 12.87 0.99 3.31
N THR A 259 12.61 1.96 2.44
CA THR A 259 12.04 3.26 2.81
C THR A 259 10.51 3.28 2.67
N LEU A 260 9.98 2.50 1.72
CA LEU A 260 8.55 2.44 1.39
C LEU A 260 8.05 1.00 1.41
N MET A 261 6.84 0.80 1.92
CA MET A 261 6.15 -0.50 1.82
C MET A 261 4.64 -0.30 1.71
N THR A 262 3.98 -1.20 0.97
CA THR A 262 2.54 -1.44 1.10
C THR A 262 2.32 -2.54 2.14
N ALA A 263 1.18 -2.53 2.82
CA ALA A 263 0.83 -3.56 3.79
C ALA A 263 -0.68 -3.76 3.91
N VAL A 264 -1.11 -5.01 3.96
CA VAL A 264 -2.48 -5.35 4.35
C VAL A 264 -2.59 -5.34 5.89
N PRO A 265 -3.76 -5.06 6.48
CA PRO A 265 -3.94 -5.01 7.93
C PRO A 265 -3.41 -6.25 8.67
N ALA A 266 -3.62 -7.45 8.13
CA ALA A 266 -3.13 -8.69 8.72
C ALA A 266 -1.60 -8.74 8.89
N ILE A 267 -0.83 -8.09 8.01
CA ILE A 267 0.62 -7.99 8.13
C ILE A 267 0.99 -7.00 9.24
N LEU A 268 0.31 -5.85 9.32
CA LEU A 268 0.52 -4.87 10.38
C LEU A 268 0.16 -5.44 11.77
N ASP A 269 -0.91 -6.22 11.85
CA ASP A 269 -1.30 -6.94 13.06
C ASP A 269 -0.24 -7.97 13.47
N ARG A 270 0.27 -8.76 12.53
CA ARG A 270 1.37 -9.71 12.78
C ARG A 270 2.64 -9.00 13.28
N VAL A 271 2.99 -7.85 12.71
CA VAL A 271 4.12 -7.03 13.17
C VAL A 271 3.88 -6.55 14.61
N ARG A 272 2.68 -6.03 14.91
CA ARG A 272 2.29 -5.62 16.27
C ARG A 272 2.42 -6.77 17.26
N GLU A 273 1.85 -7.92 16.95
CA GLU A 273 1.91 -9.12 17.78
C GLU A 273 3.35 -9.61 17.97
N GLY A 274 4.17 -9.61 16.91
CA GLY A 274 5.58 -9.97 16.97
C GLY A 274 6.38 -9.05 17.91
N VAL A 275 6.13 -7.74 17.86
CA VAL A 275 6.74 -6.78 18.78
C VAL A 275 6.30 -7.04 20.21
N LEU A 276 5.01 -7.17 20.47
CA LEU A 276 4.47 -7.40 21.81
C LEU A 276 4.98 -8.72 22.40
N LYS A 277 5.02 -9.79 21.61
CA LYS A 277 5.56 -11.09 22.03
C LYS A 277 7.02 -10.98 22.46
N LYS A 278 7.86 -10.26 21.68
CA LYS A 278 9.29 -10.05 21.97
C LYS A 278 9.53 -9.17 23.21
N VAL A 279 8.66 -8.19 23.44
CA VAL A 279 8.71 -7.34 24.65
C VAL A 279 8.28 -8.16 25.88
N ASN A 280 7.19 -8.91 25.77
CA ASN A 280 6.67 -9.74 26.86
C ASN A 280 7.62 -10.88 27.21
N SER A 281 8.28 -11.52 26.23
CA SER A 281 9.23 -12.61 26.48
C SER A 281 10.50 -12.14 27.19
N LYS A 282 10.91 -10.87 27.01
CA LYS A 282 12.02 -10.29 27.76
C LYS A 282 11.63 -9.93 29.19
N GLY A 283 10.38 -9.50 29.41
CA GLY A 283 9.84 -9.18 30.72
C GLY A 283 10.59 -8.07 31.48
N GLY A 284 10.26 -7.93 32.77
CA GLY A 284 10.96 -7.07 33.73
C GLY A 284 11.09 -5.60 33.31
N LEU A 285 12.29 -5.06 33.47
CA LEU A 285 12.63 -3.67 33.14
C LEU A 285 12.39 -3.35 31.66
N SER A 286 12.65 -4.29 30.74
CA SER A 286 12.47 -4.05 29.29
C SER A 286 11.02 -3.84 28.92
N LYS A 287 10.09 -4.56 29.56
CA LYS A 287 8.65 -4.38 29.36
C LYS A 287 8.17 -3.06 29.95
N THR A 288 8.55 -2.78 31.20
CA THR A 288 8.19 -1.54 31.90
C THR A 288 8.67 -0.30 31.12
N LEU A 289 9.91 -0.33 30.59
CA LEU A 289 10.46 0.72 29.75
C LEU A 289 9.68 0.89 28.44
N PHE A 290 9.27 -0.21 27.79
CA PHE A 290 8.47 -0.16 26.57
C PHE A 290 7.08 0.42 26.83
N ASP A 291 6.39 -0.06 27.87
CA ASP A 291 5.05 0.39 28.23
C ASP A 291 5.04 1.88 28.61
N LEU A 292 6.06 2.32 29.37
CA LEU A 292 6.25 3.74 29.71
C LEU A 292 6.52 4.58 28.45
N ALA A 293 7.44 4.16 27.58
CA ALA A 293 7.77 4.85 26.34
C ALA A 293 6.55 4.97 25.41
N TYR A 294 5.77 3.89 25.30
CA TYR A 294 4.55 3.84 24.50
C TYR A 294 3.49 4.79 25.06
N ALA A 295 3.21 4.72 26.37
CA ALA A 295 2.24 5.59 27.03
C ALA A 295 2.61 7.08 26.89
N ARG A 296 3.90 7.42 27.02
CA ARG A 296 4.40 8.79 26.84
C ARG A 296 4.21 9.31 25.42
N ARG A 297 4.45 8.47 24.40
CA ARG A 297 4.17 8.86 23.01
C ARG A 297 2.69 8.94 22.68
N LEU A 298 1.89 8.01 23.20
CA LEU A 298 0.44 8.04 23.04
C LEU A 298 -0.15 9.32 23.63
N SER A 299 0.32 9.73 24.81
CA SER A 299 0.00 11.01 25.46
C SER A 299 0.34 12.20 24.55
N ALA A 300 1.50 12.20 23.89
CA ALA A 300 1.88 13.24 22.93
C ALA A 300 0.96 13.28 21.69
N VAL A 301 0.64 12.12 21.12
CA VAL A 301 -0.26 12.02 19.95
C VAL A 301 -1.68 12.49 20.29
N ASN A 302 -2.14 12.23 21.51
CA ASN A 302 -3.43 12.73 22.02
C ASN A 302 -3.38 14.24 22.39
N GLY A 303 -2.25 14.92 22.14
CA GLY A 303 -2.11 16.35 22.37
C GLY A 303 -1.91 16.72 23.84
N SER A 304 -1.50 15.78 24.70
CA SER A 304 -1.17 16.05 26.09
C SER A 304 0.18 16.77 26.22
N TRP A 305 0.24 17.73 27.14
CA TRP A 305 1.47 18.44 27.49
C TRP A 305 2.53 17.50 28.09
N LEU A 306 2.09 16.47 28.83
CA LEU A 306 2.94 15.47 29.48
C LEU A 306 3.41 14.34 28.52
N GLY A 307 3.18 14.52 27.22
CA GLY A 307 3.67 13.62 26.19
C GLY A 307 5.19 13.75 25.97
N ALA A 308 5.80 12.75 25.34
CA ALA A 308 7.20 12.82 24.95
C ALA A 308 7.42 13.83 23.81
N TRP A 309 7.83 15.05 24.15
CA TRP A 309 8.20 16.11 23.21
C TRP A 309 9.72 16.35 23.20
N GLY A 310 10.25 16.92 22.11
CA GLY A 310 11.65 17.35 22.02
C GLY A 310 12.68 16.26 22.36
N LEU A 311 13.55 16.53 23.35
CA LEU A 311 14.65 15.64 23.77
C LEU A 311 14.17 14.29 24.30
N GLU A 312 13.01 14.25 24.98
CA GLU A 312 12.44 12.98 25.47
C GLU A 312 12.05 12.04 24.32
N ARG A 313 11.54 12.61 23.21
CA ARG A 313 11.24 11.85 21.99
C ARG A 313 12.50 11.21 21.40
N ILE A 314 13.64 11.91 21.44
CA ILE A 314 14.94 11.43 20.96
C ILE A 314 15.45 10.30 21.85
N LEU A 315 15.35 10.46 23.17
CA LEU A 315 15.75 9.45 24.15
C LEU A 315 14.96 8.15 23.99
N TRP A 316 13.63 8.21 23.91
CA TRP A 316 12.81 7.02 23.68
C TRP A 316 13.04 6.40 22.30
N ASN A 317 13.31 7.21 21.28
CA ASN A 317 13.72 6.73 19.96
C ASN A 317 14.98 5.88 20.06
N PHE A 318 16.00 6.35 20.78
CA PHE A 318 17.26 5.66 20.89
C PHE A 318 17.18 4.37 21.73
N LEU A 319 16.52 4.44 22.90
CA LEU A 319 16.47 3.34 23.86
C LEU A 319 15.55 2.19 23.43
N VAL A 320 14.36 2.53 22.90
CA VAL A 320 13.27 1.57 22.66
C VAL A 320 12.98 1.44 21.16
N PHE A 321 12.58 2.52 20.51
CA PHE A 321 11.98 2.44 19.18
C PHE A 321 12.97 2.14 18.05
N LYS A 322 14.27 2.45 18.20
CA LYS A 322 15.31 2.05 17.24
C LYS A 322 15.35 0.53 17.06
N LYS A 323 15.18 -0.23 18.14
CA LYS A 323 15.15 -1.71 18.11
C LYS A 323 13.88 -2.24 17.45
N VAL A 324 12.76 -1.54 17.60
CA VAL A 324 11.48 -1.91 16.98
C VAL A 324 11.49 -1.60 15.48
N ARG A 325 11.99 -0.42 15.10
CA ARG A 325 12.17 -0.02 13.70
C ARG A 325 13.10 -0.95 12.93
N ALA A 326 14.14 -1.46 13.58
CA ALA A 326 15.09 -2.41 12.99
C ALA A 326 14.42 -3.70 12.49
N ILE A 327 13.24 -4.08 13.01
CA ILE A 327 12.49 -5.27 12.54
C ILE A 327 12.06 -5.12 11.07
N LEU A 328 11.82 -3.89 10.62
CA LEU A 328 11.50 -3.56 9.22
C LEU A 328 12.65 -2.79 8.55
N GLY A 329 13.90 -3.05 8.94
CA GLY A 329 15.08 -2.45 8.31
C GLY A 329 15.42 -1.02 8.74
N GLY A 330 14.63 -0.41 9.62
CA GLY A 330 14.99 0.85 10.29
C GLY A 330 14.77 2.15 9.50
N HIS A 331 14.63 2.07 8.17
CA HIS A 331 14.58 3.23 7.27
C HIS A 331 13.19 3.53 6.70
N VAL A 332 12.18 2.72 7.04
CA VAL A 332 10.80 2.94 6.59
C VAL A 332 10.35 4.33 7.00
N ARG A 333 9.94 5.14 6.03
CA ARG A 333 9.43 6.50 6.23
C ARG A 333 7.93 6.60 5.99
N PHE A 334 7.37 5.73 5.14
CA PHE A 334 5.96 5.74 4.79
C PHE A 334 5.45 4.31 4.56
N LEU A 335 4.26 4.02 5.09
CA LEU A 335 3.55 2.76 4.89
C LEU A 335 2.19 3.05 4.27
N LEU A 336 1.85 2.36 3.19
CA LEU A 336 0.50 2.38 2.63
C LEU A 336 -0.26 1.16 3.16
N SER A 337 -1.45 1.37 3.73
CA SER A 337 -2.34 0.27 4.10
C SER A 337 -3.62 0.25 3.28
N GLY A 338 -3.98 -0.93 2.76
CA GLY A 338 -5.16 -1.15 1.93
C GLY A 338 -5.56 -2.62 1.87
N GLY A 339 -6.60 -2.94 1.09
CA GLY A 339 -7.13 -4.29 0.89
C GLY A 339 -8.09 -4.77 1.98
N ALA A 340 -8.01 -4.25 3.20
CA ALA A 340 -8.99 -4.49 4.26
C ALA A 340 -9.02 -3.31 5.27
N PRO A 341 -10.05 -3.21 6.14
CA PRO A 341 -10.09 -2.20 7.19
C PRO A 341 -8.95 -2.38 8.21
N LEU A 342 -8.22 -1.32 8.51
CA LEU A 342 -7.18 -1.31 9.54
C LEU A 342 -7.77 -0.85 10.87
N SER A 343 -7.52 -1.61 11.95
CA SER A 343 -7.99 -1.21 13.28
C SER A 343 -7.30 0.07 13.77
N ALA A 344 -8.06 0.92 14.45
CA ALA A 344 -7.54 2.17 15.01
C ALA A 344 -6.38 1.95 15.99
N ASP A 345 -6.40 0.82 16.71
CA ASP A 345 -5.38 0.48 17.69
C ASP A 345 -4.10 -0.03 17.02
N THR A 346 -4.22 -0.84 15.96
CA THR A 346 -3.06 -1.27 15.16
C THR A 346 -2.39 -0.09 14.48
N GLN A 347 -3.18 0.79 13.84
CA GLN A 347 -2.63 1.99 13.20
C GLN A 347 -1.92 2.90 14.21
N ARG A 348 -2.54 3.17 15.37
CA ARG A 348 -1.90 3.96 16.45
C ARG A 348 -0.62 3.30 16.94
N PHE A 349 -0.65 2.00 17.19
CA PHE A 349 0.50 1.26 17.65
C PHE A 349 1.67 1.38 16.68
N ILE A 350 1.44 1.12 15.40
CA ILE A 350 2.49 1.17 14.37
C ILE A 350 3.01 2.61 14.19
N ASN A 351 2.11 3.61 14.12
CA ASN A 351 2.50 5.02 14.04
C ASN A 351 3.41 5.42 15.21
N ILE A 352 3.17 4.93 16.43
CA ILE A 352 3.98 5.23 17.62
C ILE A 352 5.30 4.45 17.63
N CYS A 353 5.22 3.14 17.39
CA CYS A 353 6.33 2.21 17.54
C CYS A 353 7.35 2.32 16.42
N LEU A 354 6.88 2.43 15.18
CA LEU A 354 7.74 2.67 14.03
C LEU A 354 7.97 4.16 13.81
N GLY A 355 7.12 5.05 14.35
CA GLY A 355 7.24 6.49 14.12
C GLY A 355 7.17 6.84 12.62
N VAL A 356 6.31 6.12 11.89
CA VAL A 356 6.05 6.27 10.46
C VAL A 356 4.60 6.69 10.27
N SER A 357 4.30 7.43 9.21
CA SER A 357 2.92 7.70 8.82
C SER A 357 2.37 6.51 8.03
N ILE A 358 1.25 5.94 8.50
CA ILE A 358 0.44 5.02 7.70
C ILE A 358 -0.59 5.80 6.90
N GLY A 359 -0.48 5.77 5.57
CA GLY A 359 -1.52 6.20 4.65
C GLY A 359 -2.54 5.08 4.44
N GLN A 360 -3.79 5.28 4.88
CA GLN A 360 -4.90 4.37 4.57
C GLN A 360 -5.51 4.71 3.22
N GLY A 361 -5.53 3.73 2.32
CA GLY A 361 -6.18 3.78 1.03
C GLY A 361 -7.40 2.87 0.98
N TYR A 362 -8.49 3.38 0.41
CA TYR A 362 -9.61 2.54 -0.03
C TYR A 362 -9.64 2.52 -1.54
N GLY A 363 -9.79 1.33 -2.10
CA GLY A 363 -9.92 1.09 -3.52
C GLY A 363 -10.34 -0.35 -3.77
N LEU A 364 -10.94 -0.55 -4.94
CA LEU A 364 -11.35 -1.84 -5.48
C LEU A 364 -10.60 -2.10 -6.79
N THR A 365 -10.65 -3.35 -7.26
CA THR A 365 -10.11 -3.72 -8.58
C THR A 365 -10.78 -2.92 -9.69
N GLU A 366 -12.10 -2.74 -9.60
CA GLU A 366 -12.92 -1.95 -10.51
C GLU A 366 -12.52 -0.46 -10.54
N THR A 367 -11.88 0.03 -9.48
CA THR A 367 -11.37 1.41 -9.39
C THR A 367 -9.85 1.50 -9.62
N CYS A 368 -9.22 0.42 -10.09
CA CYS A 368 -7.78 0.34 -10.31
C CYS A 368 -6.96 0.71 -9.07
N ALA A 369 -7.33 0.14 -7.90
CA ALA A 369 -6.81 0.45 -6.55
C ALA A 369 -7.10 1.87 -6.03
N GLY A 370 -7.71 2.76 -6.81
CA GLY A 370 -7.84 4.17 -6.48
C GLY A 370 -9.26 4.62 -6.15
N GLY A 371 -9.61 4.74 -4.87
CA GLY A 371 -10.87 5.33 -4.41
C GLY A 371 -10.66 6.58 -3.55
N THR A 372 -10.22 6.37 -2.32
CA THR A 372 -9.88 7.44 -1.36
C THR A 372 -8.54 7.16 -0.72
N PHE A 373 -7.89 8.21 -0.22
CA PHE A 373 -6.61 8.06 0.44
C PHE A 373 -6.42 9.12 1.54
N SER A 374 -5.87 8.71 2.69
CA SER A 374 -5.51 9.61 3.77
C SER A 374 -4.21 10.35 3.48
N GLU A 375 -4.23 11.67 3.56
CA GLU A 375 -3.02 12.49 3.39
C GLU A 375 -1.91 12.06 4.37
N PHE A 376 -0.65 12.17 3.95
CA PHE A 376 0.50 11.69 4.73
C PHE A 376 0.67 12.36 6.11
N ASP A 377 0.14 13.58 6.28
CA ASP A 377 0.14 14.36 7.52
C ASP A 377 -1.13 14.12 8.36
N ASP A 378 -1.99 13.17 7.96
CA ASP A 378 -3.15 12.75 8.73
C ASP A 378 -2.81 11.62 9.69
N THR A 379 -2.61 11.97 10.96
CA THR A 379 -2.37 11.01 12.04
C THR A 379 -3.65 10.43 12.64
N SER A 380 -4.81 10.83 12.12
CA SER A 380 -6.08 10.30 12.58
C SER A 380 -6.30 8.85 12.18
N VAL A 381 -7.12 8.16 12.96
CA VAL A 381 -7.37 6.72 12.80
C VAL A 381 -8.84 6.43 12.52
N GLY A 382 -9.12 5.25 11.95
CA GLY A 382 -10.47 4.81 11.61
C GLY A 382 -11.11 5.53 10.42
N ARG A 383 -10.31 6.07 9.48
CA ARG A 383 -10.80 6.74 8.27
C ARG A 383 -9.84 6.52 7.09
N VAL A 384 -10.37 6.58 5.87
CA VAL A 384 -9.64 6.31 4.61
C VAL A 384 -9.33 7.56 3.79
N GLY A 385 -9.53 8.74 4.37
CA GLY A 385 -9.17 10.03 3.76
C GLY A 385 -10.13 10.54 2.69
N ALA A 386 -9.64 11.46 1.84
CA ALA A 386 -10.43 12.13 0.82
C ALA A 386 -10.39 11.34 -0.52
N PRO A 387 -11.37 11.54 -1.42
CA PRO A 387 -11.31 10.97 -2.76
C PRO A 387 -10.01 11.32 -3.48
N LEU A 388 -9.49 10.36 -4.25
CA LEU A 388 -8.31 10.59 -5.07
C LEU A 388 -8.61 11.65 -6.16
N PRO A 389 -7.62 12.47 -6.54
CA PRO A 389 -7.78 13.46 -7.61
C PRO A 389 -8.14 12.87 -8.99
N CYS A 390 -7.90 11.57 -9.20
CA CYS A 390 -8.29 10.85 -10.42
C CYS A 390 -9.73 10.29 -10.37
N SER A 391 -10.46 10.47 -9.26
CA SER A 391 -11.77 9.81 -9.05
C SER A 391 -12.89 10.36 -9.96
N PHE A 392 -13.89 9.50 -10.17
CA PHE A 392 -14.43 9.13 -11.49
C PHE A 392 -15.41 10.08 -12.17
N ILE A 393 -15.99 11.07 -11.51
CA ILE A 393 -17.20 11.71 -12.06
C ILE A 393 -16.92 12.58 -13.29
N LYS A 394 -15.80 13.32 -13.30
CA LYS A 394 -15.50 14.28 -14.39
C LYS A 394 -14.79 13.60 -15.57
N GLU A 395 -14.01 12.55 -15.30
CA GLU A 395 -13.25 11.82 -16.31
C GLU A 395 -14.08 10.78 -17.05
N ALA A 396 -14.97 10.07 -16.35
CA ALA A 396 -15.84 9.10 -17.01
C ALA A 396 -16.78 9.76 -18.04
N LYS A 397 -17.23 11.00 -17.78
CA LYS A 397 -17.98 11.81 -18.76
C LYS A 397 -17.14 12.23 -19.97
N LYS A 398 -15.85 12.56 -19.78
CA LYS A 398 -14.93 12.88 -20.90
C LYS A 398 -14.60 11.64 -21.74
N ALA A 399 -14.47 10.49 -21.09
CA ALA A 399 -14.17 9.20 -21.71
C ALA A 399 -15.39 8.53 -22.38
N ARG A 400 -16.58 9.18 -22.34
CA ARG A 400 -17.84 8.66 -22.90
C ARG A 400 -18.22 7.28 -22.35
N LEU A 401 -17.86 6.99 -21.10
CA LEU A 401 -18.30 5.76 -20.44
C LEU A 401 -19.83 5.77 -20.29
N GLU A 402 -20.42 4.59 -20.47
CA GLU A 402 -21.85 4.39 -20.31
C GLU A 402 -22.25 4.61 -18.85
N LYS A 403 -23.50 5.05 -18.61
CA LYS A 403 -23.94 5.45 -17.26
C LYS A 403 -23.76 4.34 -16.21
N PHE A 404 -23.83 3.07 -16.60
CA PHE A 404 -23.66 1.94 -15.70
C PHE A 404 -22.20 1.68 -15.29
N GLU A 405 -21.24 2.25 -16.02
CA GLU A 405 -19.80 2.12 -15.77
C GLU A 405 -19.28 3.18 -14.78
N ILE A 406 -20.12 4.15 -14.40
CA ILE A 406 -19.75 5.29 -13.57
C ILE A 406 -20.43 5.15 -12.20
N PRO A 407 -19.67 4.89 -11.12
CA PRO A 407 -20.25 4.88 -9.78
C PRO A 407 -20.83 6.26 -9.43
N ALA A 408 -22.17 6.38 -9.44
CA ALA A 408 -22.86 7.65 -9.22
C ALA A 408 -23.00 8.01 -7.74
N LYS A 409 -23.29 7.01 -6.89
CA LYS A 409 -23.47 7.18 -5.45
C LYS A 409 -22.77 6.02 -4.73
N ILE A 410 -22.01 6.32 -3.67
CA ILE A 410 -21.31 5.33 -2.84
C ILE A 410 -21.84 5.44 -1.41
N LYS A 411 -22.37 4.34 -0.85
CA LYS A 411 -22.73 4.25 0.57
C LYS A 411 -21.73 3.36 1.29
N LEU A 412 -21.09 3.89 2.32
CA LEU A 412 -20.29 3.09 3.23
C LEU A 412 -21.21 2.44 4.27
N LEU A 413 -21.08 1.13 4.42
CA LEU A 413 -21.81 0.35 5.43
C LEU A 413 -20.89 0.11 6.63
N SER A 414 -21.41 0.31 7.84
CA SER A 414 -20.66 0.06 9.08
C SER A 414 -20.58 -1.42 9.44
N SER A 415 -21.51 -2.23 8.93
CA SER A 415 -21.57 -3.67 9.13
C SER A 415 -20.65 -4.41 8.12
N PRO A 416 -19.62 -5.13 8.58
CA PRO A 416 -18.76 -5.91 7.68
C PRO A 416 -19.55 -7.06 7.04
N TRP A 417 -19.23 -7.37 5.78
CA TRP A 417 -19.78 -8.55 5.11
C TRP A 417 -18.86 -9.73 5.37
N THR A 418 -19.34 -10.68 6.17
CA THR A 418 -18.59 -11.88 6.54
C THR A 418 -19.37 -13.14 6.15
N PRO A 419 -18.72 -14.32 6.06
CA PRO A 419 -19.44 -15.57 5.78
C PRO A 419 -20.56 -15.84 6.80
N GLU A 420 -20.35 -15.45 8.07
CA GLU A 420 -21.32 -15.59 9.17
C GLU A 420 -22.53 -14.67 8.98
N SER A 421 -22.34 -13.48 8.40
CA SER A 421 -23.45 -12.59 8.03
C SER A 421 -24.32 -13.13 6.90
N GLY A 422 -23.87 -14.19 6.21
CA GLY A 422 -24.58 -14.79 5.08
C GLY A 422 -24.54 -13.96 3.78
N LEU A 423 -23.88 -12.80 3.78
CA LEU A 423 -23.79 -11.88 2.64
C LEU A 423 -22.70 -12.28 1.63
N VAL A 424 -21.69 -13.01 2.09
CA VAL A 424 -20.59 -13.53 1.27
C VAL A 424 -20.43 -15.04 1.50
N THR A 425 -19.78 -15.73 0.56
CA THR A 425 -19.39 -17.13 0.73
C THR A 425 -18.21 -17.25 1.71
N ALA A 426 -17.87 -18.47 2.13
CA ALA A 426 -16.66 -18.74 2.93
C ALA A 426 -15.37 -18.26 2.22
N ALA A 427 -15.39 -18.15 0.89
CA ALA A 427 -14.31 -17.59 0.07
C ALA A 427 -14.47 -16.08 -0.20
N LEU A 428 -15.29 -15.38 0.59
CA LEU A 428 -15.59 -13.94 0.48
C LEU A 428 -16.20 -13.50 -0.87
N LYS A 429 -16.76 -14.43 -1.66
CA LYS A 429 -17.51 -14.08 -2.88
C LYS A 429 -18.88 -13.50 -2.52
N MET A 430 -19.30 -12.43 -3.19
CA MET A 430 -20.60 -11.78 -2.94
C MET A 430 -21.78 -12.68 -3.32
N LYS A 431 -22.71 -12.89 -2.38
CA LYS A 431 -24.01 -13.51 -2.68
C LYS A 431 -24.98 -12.42 -3.17
N ARG A 432 -24.86 -12.07 -4.45
CA ARG A 432 -25.49 -10.89 -5.06
C ARG A 432 -26.99 -10.78 -4.78
N ASP A 433 -27.75 -11.88 -4.84
CA ASP A 433 -29.21 -11.84 -4.60
C ASP A 433 -29.55 -11.61 -3.12
N VAL A 434 -28.78 -12.20 -2.21
CA VAL A 434 -28.94 -12.00 -0.76
C VAL A 434 -28.61 -10.55 -0.40
N ILE A 435 -27.52 -10.01 -0.94
CA ILE A 435 -27.11 -8.62 -0.77
C ILE A 435 -28.17 -7.68 -1.35
N ARG A 436 -28.65 -7.93 -2.58
CA ARG A 436 -29.69 -7.12 -3.22
C ARG A 436 -30.96 -7.07 -2.38
N LYS A 437 -31.35 -8.19 -1.77
CA LYS A 437 -32.52 -8.26 -0.90
C LYS A 437 -32.29 -7.51 0.42
N ALA A 438 -31.16 -7.78 1.09
CA ALA A 438 -30.82 -7.21 2.39
C ALA A 438 -30.63 -5.69 2.35
N PHE A 439 -30.07 -5.17 1.25
CA PHE A 439 -29.81 -3.74 1.05
C PHE A 439 -30.74 -3.14 -0.02
N SER A 440 -31.90 -3.73 -0.25
CA SER A 440 -32.83 -3.31 -1.31
C SER A 440 -33.25 -1.84 -1.19
N GLU A 441 -33.55 -1.37 0.02
CA GLU A 441 -33.86 0.04 0.26
C GLU A 441 -32.67 0.96 0.00
N ASP A 442 -31.48 0.53 0.40
CA ASP A 442 -30.25 1.32 0.22
C ASP A 442 -29.87 1.40 -1.26
N LEU A 443 -29.94 0.28 -1.97
CA LEU A 443 -29.75 0.23 -3.41
C LEU A 443 -30.82 1.06 -4.11
N SER A 444 -32.09 0.96 -3.72
CA SER A 444 -33.16 1.80 -4.28
C SER A 444 -32.86 3.28 -4.05
N ARG A 445 -32.42 3.70 -2.86
CA ARG A 445 -32.02 5.10 -2.60
C ARG A 445 -30.77 5.52 -3.40
N LEU A 446 -29.87 4.60 -3.68
CA LEU A 446 -28.66 4.87 -4.47
C LEU A 446 -28.94 4.95 -5.99
N TYR A 447 -29.94 4.22 -6.47
CA TYR A 447 -30.34 4.18 -7.89
C TYR A 447 -31.59 5.00 -8.23
N ALA A 448 -32.26 5.59 -7.22
CA ALA A 448 -33.37 6.52 -7.38
C ALA A 448 -32.93 7.91 -7.84
#